data_AF-A0A527HRG1-F1
#
_entry.id   AF-A0A527HRG1-F1
#
_cell.length_a   1.000
_cell.length_b   1.000
_cell.length_c   1.000
_cell.angle_alpha   90.00
_cell.angle_beta   90.00
_cell.angle_gamma   90.00
#
_symmetry.space_group_name_H-M   'P 1'
#
loop_
_entity.id
_entity.type
_entity.pdbx_description
1 polymer ?
#
loop_
_entity_poly.entity_id
_entity_poly.type
_entity_poly.pdbx_seq_one_letter_code
_entity_poly.pdbx_strand_id
1 'polypeptide(L)'
;TYYRGLLKALAQLGYEITFYEPDVYDRQKNRDIKAPDWCTVVVYEATQHALMQVAARAASADIVVKAVMIGLAFASLVTWTIWL
;
A
#
# COMPACT_ATOMS: atom_id res chain seq x y z
N THR A 1 11.44 -6.94 0.68
CA THR A 1 11.59 -5.96 1.78
C THR A 1 10.93 -6.49 3.04
N TYR A 2 11.33 -6.00 4.22
CA TYR A 2 10.80 -6.46 5.53
C TYR A 2 9.27 -6.41 5.62
N TYR A 3 8.62 -5.37 5.05
CA TYR A 3 7.16 -5.27 5.02
C TYR A 3 6.47 -6.42 4.29
N ARG A 4 7.04 -6.90 3.18
CA ARG A 4 6.46 -8.00 2.40
C ARG A 4 6.37 -9.30 3.21
N GLY A 5 7.38 -9.58 4.05
CA GLY A 5 7.38 -10.74 4.92
C GLY A 5 6.28 -10.66 5.99
N LEU A 6 6.17 -9.50 6.65
CA LEU A 6 5.12 -9.25 7.65
C LEU A 6 3.72 -9.39 7.06
N LEU A 7 3.46 -8.76 5.91
CA LEU A 7 2.14 -8.81 5.27
C LEU A 7 1.80 -10.21 4.79
N LYS A 8 2.78 -10.94 4.24
CA LYS A 8 2.56 -12.34 3.86
C LYS A 8 2.20 -13.20 5.08
N ALA A 9 2.83 -12.97 6.22
CA ALA A 9 2.48 -13.66 7.46
C ALA A 9 1.06 -13.28 7.95
N LEU A 10 0.66 -12.01 7.86
CA LEU A 10 -0.70 -11.58 8.17
C LEU A 10 -1.73 -12.21 7.22
N ALA A 11 -1.47 -12.24 5.91
CA ALA A 11 -2.36 -12.90 4.96
C ALA A 11 -2.52 -14.40 5.26
N GLN A 12 -1.45 -15.08 5.70
CA GLN A 12 -1.52 -16.48 6.14
C GLN A 12 -2.37 -16.69 7.40
N LEU A 13 -2.60 -15.64 8.19
CA LEU A 13 -3.49 -15.65 9.35
C LEU A 13 -4.95 -15.31 8.98
N GLY A 14 -5.25 -15.09 7.70
CA GLY A 14 -6.60 -14.84 7.20
C GLY A 14 -6.94 -13.37 6.95
N TYR A 15 -6.02 -12.44 7.20
CA TYR A 15 -6.26 -11.02 6.98
C TYR A 15 -6.31 -10.69 5.48
N GLU A 16 -7.31 -9.92 5.07
CA GLU A 16 -7.34 -9.33 3.72
C GLU A 16 -6.43 -8.10 3.68
N ILE A 17 -5.57 -8.01 2.67
CA ILE A 17 -4.56 -6.95 2.57
C ILE A 17 -4.76 -6.14 1.30
N THR A 18 -4.91 -4.83 1.44
CA THR A 18 -4.79 -3.88 0.32
C THR A 18 -3.57 -2.98 0.49
N PHE A 19 -2.69 -2.98 -0.52
CA PHE A 19 -1.50 -2.16 -0.60
C PHE A 19 -1.72 -0.97 -1.53
N TYR A 20 -1.58 0.25 -1.00
CA TYR A 20 -1.67 1.47 -1.79
C TYR A 20 -0.29 2.05 -2.06
N GLU A 21 0.04 2.26 -3.34
CA GLU A 21 1.28 2.91 -3.75
C GLU A 21 1.03 4.02 -4.78
N PRO A 22 1.74 5.15 -4.70
CA PRO A 22 1.63 6.17 -5.73
C PRO A 22 2.35 5.70 -7.00
N ASP A 23 1.82 6.07 -8.17
CA ASP A 23 2.53 5.91 -9.44
C ASP A 23 3.63 6.96 -9.55
N VAL A 24 4.84 6.57 -9.15
CA VAL A 24 6.03 7.42 -9.14
C VAL A 24 7.21 6.74 -9.82
N TYR A 25 8.09 7.55 -10.40
CA TYR A 25 9.38 7.12 -10.95
C TYR A 25 9.30 6.00 -12.00
N ASP A 26 8.22 5.96 -12.78
CA ASP A 26 7.96 4.90 -13.78
C ASP A 26 8.02 3.47 -13.21
N ARG A 27 7.82 3.30 -11.89
CA ARG A 27 7.94 1.99 -11.23
C ARG A 27 6.99 0.94 -11.78
N GLN A 28 5.81 1.36 -12.24
CA GLN A 28 4.87 0.45 -12.88
C GLN A 28 5.38 -0.04 -14.25
N LYS A 29 6.15 0.77 -14.99
CA LYS A 29 6.72 0.37 -16.30
C LYS A 29 7.82 -0.67 -16.16
N ASN A 30 8.58 -0.61 -15.06
CA ASN A 30 9.64 -1.57 -14.74
C ASN A 30 9.17 -2.66 -13.75
N ARG A 31 7.86 -2.91 -13.68
CA ARG A 31 7.32 -3.92 -12.77
C ARG A 31 7.70 -5.32 -13.26
N ASP A 32 8.70 -5.89 -12.62
CA ASP A 32 9.25 -7.22 -12.86
C ASP A 32 8.40 -8.35 -12.22
N ILE A 33 7.50 -8.01 -11.29
CA ILE A 33 6.75 -8.97 -10.47
C ILE A 33 5.24 -8.77 -10.65
N LYS A 34 4.52 -9.87 -10.92
CA LYS A 34 3.05 -9.89 -10.89
C LYS A 34 2.55 -9.60 -9.48
N ALA A 35 1.43 -8.88 -9.36
CA ALA A 35 0.77 -8.69 -8.07
C ALA A 35 0.61 -10.06 -7.35
N PRO A 36 0.98 -10.16 -6.06
CA PRO A 36 0.80 -11.39 -5.32
C PRO A 36 -0.68 -11.77 -5.20
N ASP A 37 -0.94 -13.06 -5.03
CA ASP A 37 -2.29 -13.60 -4.76
C ASP A 37 -2.82 -13.27 -3.37
N TRP A 38 -1.92 -12.97 -2.42
CA TRP A 38 -2.24 -12.69 -1.02
C TRP A 38 -2.50 -11.21 -0.72
N CYS A 39 -2.44 -10.31 -1.70
CA CYS A 39 -2.84 -8.91 -1.50
C CYS A 39 -3.37 -8.23 -2.77
N THR A 40 -4.29 -7.30 -2.58
CA THR A 40 -4.72 -6.36 -3.63
C THR A 40 -3.74 -5.20 -3.69
N VAL A 41 -3.29 -4.82 -4.88
CA VAL A 41 -2.43 -3.65 -5.09
C VAL A 41 -3.24 -2.56 -5.78
N VAL A 42 -3.34 -1.39 -5.15
CA VAL A 42 -3.97 -0.20 -5.68
C VAL A 42 -2.91 0.84 -5.96
N VAL A 43 -2.76 1.19 -7.22
CA VAL A 43 -1.87 2.26 -7.66
C VAL A 43 -2.69 3.54 -7.79
N TYR A 44 -2.24 4.63 -7.17
CA TYR A 44 -2.91 5.93 -7.25
C TYR A 44 -2.01 7.00 -7.86
N GLU A 45 -2.60 8.04 -8.45
CA GLU A 45 -1.84 9.16 -9.01
C GLU A 45 -1.01 9.84 -7.91
N ALA A 46 0.22 10.25 -8.20
CA ALA A 46 1.10 10.89 -7.22
C ALA A 46 0.72 12.37 -6.91
N THR A 47 -0.56 12.64 -6.63
CA THR A 47 -1.10 13.95 -6.27
C THR A 47 -1.62 13.96 -4.83
N GLN A 48 -1.61 15.13 -4.20
CA GLN A 48 -2.19 15.31 -2.86
C GLN A 48 -3.68 14.93 -2.83
N HIS A 49 -4.43 15.22 -3.90
CA HIS A 49 -5.84 14.89 -3.98
C HIS A 49 -6.07 13.37 -3.98
N ALA A 50 -5.37 12.63 -4.84
CA ALA A 50 -5.44 11.17 -4.87
C ALA A 50 -4.98 10.55 -3.54
N LEU A 51 -3.93 11.12 -2.93
CA LEU A 51 -3.49 10.72 -1.60
C LEU A 51 -4.60 10.85 -0.55
N MET A 52 -5.33 11.96 -0.53
CA MET A 52 -6.44 12.17 0.40
C MET A 52 -7.59 11.18 0.14
N GLN A 53 -7.88 10.84 -1.12
CA GLN A 53 -8.91 9.86 -1.46
C GLN A 53 -8.55 8.45 -0.99
N VAL A 54 -7.30 8.00 -1.20
CA VAL A 54 -6.86 6.68 -0.71
C VAL A 54 -6.76 6.66 0.81
N ALA A 55 -6.29 7.76 1.42
CA ALA A 55 -6.22 7.88 2.87
C ALA A 55 -7.60 7.80 3.54
N ALA A 56 -8.65 8.31 2.89
CA ALA A 56 -10.02 8.19 3.40
C ALA A 56 -10.50 6.73 3.50
N ARG A 57 -9.94 5.80 2.72
CA ARG A 57 -10.24 4.35 2.83
C ARG A 57 -9.76 3.74 4.14
N ALA A 58 -8.81 4.37 4.82
CA ALA A 58 -8.36 3.93 6.13
C ALA A 58 -9.48 3.94 7.18
N ALA A 59 -10.50 4.78 7.01
CA ALA A 59 -11.64 4.87 7.93
C ALA A 59 -12.49 3.59 7.99
N SER A 60 -12.38 2.72 6.99
CA SER A 60 -13.07 1.43 6.98
C SER A 60 -12.16 0.26 7.31
N ALA A 61 -10.86 0.48 7.56
CA ALA A 61 -9.92 -0.60 7.86
C ALA A 61 -9.94 -0.96 9.35
N ASP A 62 -9.77 -2.24 9.67
CA ASP A 62 -9.57 -2.68 11.05
C ASP A 62 -8.17 -2.31 11.56
N ILE A 63 -7.17 -2.40 10.67
CA ILE A 63 -5.79 -2.07 10.97
C ILE A 63 -5.21 -1.23 9.83
N VAL A 64 -4.59 -0.11 10.21
CA VAL A 64 -3.83 0.77 9.32
C VAL A 64 -2.37 0.66 9.68
N VAL A 65 -1.59 0.03 8.82
CA VAL A 65 -0.13 0.14 8.86
C VAL A 65 0.24 1.47 8.18
N LYS A 66 1.41 2.05 8.49
CA LYS A 66 1.99 3.14 7.72
C LYS A 66 3.47 2.87 7.53
N ALA A 67 3.93 2.83 6.28
CA ALA A 67 5.33 2.70 5.96
C ALA A 67 5.88 4.02 5.43
N VAL A 68 7.12 4.35 5.76
CA VAL A 68 7.79 5.54 5.21
C VAL A 68 9.11 5.07 4.61
N MET A 69 9.33 5.41 3.34
CA MET A 69 10.67 5.32 2.75
C MET A 69 11.30 6.71 2.79
N ILE A 70 12.53 6.80 3.32
CA ILE A 70 13.35 8.01 3.24
C ILE A 70 13.63 8.27 1.75
N GLY A 71 13.17 9.41 1.23
CA GLY A 71 13.33 9.79 -0.18
C GLY A 71 12.22 10.67 -0.75
N LEU A 72 11.04 10.74 -0.11
CA LEU A 72 10.03 11.74 -0.40
C LEU A 72 9.93 12.68 0.79
N ALA A 73 10.61 13.83 0.69
CA ALA A 73 10.51 14.89 1.70
C ALA A 73 9.06 15.38 1.73
N PHE A 74 8.32 14.95 2.75
CA PHE A 74 6.91 15.25 3.02
C PHE A 74 5.91 14.64 2.02
N ALA A 75 4.92 13.92 2.56
CA ALA A 75 3.69 13.44 1.90
C ALA A 75 3.71 12.15 1.05
N SER A 76 4.32 11.06 1.53
CA SER A 76 3.82 9.73 1.18
C SER A 76 3.19 9.06 2.42
N LEU A 77 1.89 9.27 2.61
CA LEU A 77 1.08 8.40 3.45
C LEU A 77 0.99 7.05 2.73
N VAL A 78 1.87 6.09 3.06
CA VAL A 78 1.60 4.69 2.71
C VAL A 78 0.47 4.26 3.63
N THR A 79 -0.75 4.22 3.10
CA THR A 79 -1.92 3.73 3.82
C THR A 79 -2.08 2.26 3.46
N TRP A 80 -2.30 1.42 4.47
CA TRP A 80 -2.57 0.01 4.32
C TRP A 80 -3.99 -0.24 4.81
N THR A 81 -4.73 -1.09 4.13
CA THR A 81 -6.05 -1.56 4.59
C THR A 81 -5.91 -3.03 4.94
N ILE A 82 -6.23 -3.37 6.18
CA ILE A 82 -6.42 -4.74 6.64
C ILE A 82 -7.91 -4.91 6.94
N TRP A 83 -8.54 -5.94 6.35
CA TRP A 83 -9.87 -6.39 6.73
C TRP A 83 -9.79 -7.75 7.43
N LEU A 84 -10.68 -7.96 8.41
CA LEU A 84 -10.99 -9.25 9.04
C LEU A 84 -11.67 -10.23 8.09
#